data_AF-A0A1G9LRC3-F1
#
_entry.id   AF-A0A1G9LRC3-F1
#
_cell.length_a   1.000
_cell.length_b   1.000
_cell.length_c   1.000
_cell.angle_alpha   90.00
_cell.angle_beta   90.00
_cell.angle_gamma   90.00
#
_symmetry.space_group_name_H-M   'P 1'
#
loop_
_entity.id
_entity.type
_entity.pdbx_description
1 polymer ?
#
loop_
_entity_poly.entity_id
_entity_poly.type
_entity_poly.pdbx_seq_one_letter_code
_entity_poly.pdbx_strand_id
1 'polypeptide(L)' 'MGNFRSFETLQRFVSAQSSVHNHSSHERHLNRRETFKQNRSAALAEWRQLPV' A
#
# COMPACT_ATOMS: atom_id res chain seq x y z
N MET A 1 12.68 0.59 12.47
CA MET A 1 11.52 1.32 13.02
C MET A 1 12.03 2.68 13.48
N GLY A 2 11.78 3.76 12.73
CA GLY A 2 12.11 5.10 13.21
C GLY A 2 11.13 5.51 14.31
N ASN A 3 11.59 6.32 15.27
CA ASN A 3 10.72 6.79 16.34
C ASN A 3 9.75 7.85 15.80
N PHE A 4 8.45 7.60 15.94
CA PHE A 4 7.43 8.61 15.70
C PHE A 4 7.51 9.66 16.82
N ARG A 5 7.52 10.94 16.45
CA ARG A 5 7.58 12.04 17.41
C ARG A 5 6.25 12.31 18.12
N SER A 6 5.14 11.78 17.57
CA SER A 6 3.79 11.92 18.13
C SER A 6 2.91 10.71 17.77
N PHE A 7 1.94 10.42 18.64
CA PHE A 7 0.91 9.41 18.40
C PHE A 7 0.09 9.72 17.14
N GLU A 8 -0.18 10.99 16.84
CA GLU A 8 -0.93 11.37 15.64
C GLU A 8 -0.19 10.94 14.36
N THR A 9 1.12 11.17 14.30
CA THR A 9 1.94 10.76 13.15
C THR A 9 2.02 9.23 13.00
N LEU A 10 2.08 8.50 14.12
CA LEU A 10 2.01 7.04 14.14
C LEU A 10 0.64 6.56 13.64
N GLN A 11 -0.45 7.14 14.14
CA GLN A 11 -1.80 6.75 13.76
C GLN A 11 -2.03 6.94 12.27
N ARG A 12 -1.68 8.10 11.70
CA ARG A 12 -1.82 8.37 10.26
C ARG A 12 -1.00 7.38 9.42
N PHE A 13 0.24 7.09 9.84
CA PHE A 13 1.09 6.11 9.17
C PHE A 13 0.46 4.70 9.20
N VAL A 14 0.03 4.23 10.38
CA VAL A 14 -0.55 2.89 10.54
C VAL A 14 -1.89 2.78 9.80
N SER A 15 -2.73 3.82 9.80
CA SER A 15 -3.98 3.84 9.02
C SER A 15 -3.72 3.72 7.52
N ALA A 16 -2.74 4.46 6.99
CA ALA A 16 -2.37 4.37 5.58
C ALA A 16 -1.79 2.99 5.23
N GLN A 17 -0.89 2.46 6.07
CA GLN A 17 -0.30 1.14 5.89
C GLN A 17 -1.36 0.03 5.91
N SER A 18 -2.29 0.08 6.87
CA SER A 18 -3.38 -0.88 7.01
C SER A 18 -4.32 -0.83 5.80
N SER A 19 -4.66 0.36 5.32
CA SER A 19 -5.48 0.54 4.12
C SER A 19 -4.85 -0.12 2.89
N VAL A 20 -3.57 0.14 2.62
CA VAL A 20 -2.84 -0.46 1.49
C VAL A 20 -2.75 -1.99 1.62
N HIS A 21 -2.46 -2.48 2.83
CA HIS A 21 -2.38 -3.91 3.09
C HIS A 21 -3.73 -4.61 2.89
N ASN A 22 -4.80 -4.04 3.42
CA ASN A 22 -6.15 -4.57 3.30
C ASN A 22 -6.62 -4.56 1.84
N HIS A 23 -6.40 -3.47 1.11
CA HIS A 23 -6.73 -3.38 -0.31
C HIS A 23 -6.02 -4.44 -1.14
N SER A 24 -4.70 -4.58 -0.96
CA SER A 24 -3.90 -5.58 -1.68
C SER A 24 -4.32 -7.02 -1.36
N SER A 25 -4.66 -7.30 -0.10
CA SER A 25 -5.17 -8.61 0.31
C SER A 25 -6.54 -8.88 -0.31
N HIS A 26 -7.43 -7.90 -0.34
CA HIS A 26 -8.75 -8.03 -0.95
C HIS A 26 -8.66 -8.30 -2.46
N GLU A 27 -7.84 -7.54 -3.19
CA GLU A 27 -7.63 -7.75 -4.63
C GLU A 27 -7.08 -9.13 -4.96
N ARG A 28 -6.20 -9.70 -4.11
CA ARG A 28 -5.66 -11.05 -4.29
C ARG A 28 -6.73 -12.13 -4.26
N HIS A 29 -7.77 -11.94 -3.45
CA HIS A 29 -8.86 -12.90 -3.31
C HIS A 29 -9.95 -12.73 -4.35
N LEU A 30 -10.17 -11.50 -4.83
CA LEU A 30 -11.17 -11.21 -5.85
C LEU A 30 -10.69 -11.44 -7.29
N ASN A 31 -9.40 -11.24 -7.55
CA ASN A 31 -8.86 -11.28 -8.90
C ASN A 31 -8.01 -12.54 -9.14
N ARG A 32 -7.98 -12.98 -10.41
CA ARG A 32 -7.05 -14.02 -10.84
C ARG A 32 -5.61 -13.56 -10.58
N ARG A 33 -4.75 -14.52 -10.23
CA ARG A 33 -3.34 -14.26 -9.87
C ARG A 33 -2.58 -13.43 -10.92
N GLU A 34 -2.87 -13.60 -12.20
CA GLU A 34 -2.23 -12.83 -13.28
C GLU A 34 -2.64 -11.36 -13.26
N THR A 35 -3.95 -11.09 -13.18
CA THR A 35 -4.50 -9.73 -13.06
C THR A 35 -3.95 -9.02 -11.82
N PHE A 36 -3.94 -9.70 -10.67
CA PHE A 36 -3.35 -9.15 -9.44
C PHE A 36 -1.87 -8.76 -9.62
N LYS A 37 -1.07 -9.60 -10.30
CA LYS A 37 0.34 -9.29 -10.57
C LYS A 37 0.51 -8.09 -11.50
N GLN A 38 -0.29 -8.01 -12.57
CA GLN A 38 -0.26 -6.89 -13.52
C GLN A 38 -0.63 -5.58 -12.82
N ASN A 39 -1.72 -5.56 -12.06
CA ASN A 39 -2.17 -4.39 -11.29
C ASN A 39 -1.10 -3.95 -10.29
N ARG A 40 -0.50 -4.89 -9.54
CA ARG A 40 0.58 -4.58 -8.59
C ARG A 40 1.80 -3.98 -9.28
N SER A 41 2.18 -4.51 -10.45
CA SER A 41 3.31 -3.99 -11.23
C SER A 41 3.04 -2.59 -11.77
N ALA A 42 1.83 -2.34 -12.28
CA ALA A 42 1.41 -1.03 -12.76
C ALA A 42 1.40 0.01 -11.62
N ALA A 43 0.75 -0.31 -10.50
CA ALA A 43 0.72 0.56 -9.32
C ALA A 43 2.14 0.88 -8.83
N LEU A 44 3.04 -0.11 -8.75
CA LEU A 44 4.43 0.13 -8.33
C LEU A 44 5.21 1.02 -9.31
N ALA A 45 4.93 0.92 -10.62
CA ALA A 45 5.52 1.81 -11.61
C ALA A 45 5.01 3.25 -11.45
N GLU A 46 3.72 3.44 -11.17
CA GLU A 46 3.14 4.76 -10.86
C GLU A 46 3.74 5.34 -9.58
N TRP A 47 3.83 4.55 -8.51
CA TRP A 47 4.42 4.97 -7.24
C TRP A 47 5.87 5.46 -7.38
N ARG A 48 6.66 4.85 -8.26
CA ARG A 48 8.05 5.27 -8.52
C ARG A 48 8.15 6.58 -9.32
N GLN A 49 7.08 6.99 -9.98
CA GLN A 49 7.03 8.24 -10.74
C GLN A 49 6.59 9.42 -9.89
N LEU A 50 6.06 9.17 -8.68
CA LEU A 50 5.72 10.23 -7.74
C LEU A 50 6.99 10.94 -7.25
N PRO A 51 7.04 12.29 -7.29
CA PRO A 51 8.14 13.03 -6.71
C PRO A 51 8.18 12.81 -5.19
N VAL A 52 9.38 12.55 -4.67
CA VAL A 52 9.69 12.38 -3.24
C VAL A 52 9.83 13.73 -2.55
#